data_AF-A0A2K3MC48-F1
#
_entry.id   AF-A0A2K3MC48-F1
#
_cell.length_a   1.000
_cell.length_b   1.000
_cell.length_c   1.000
_cell.angle_alpha   90.00
_cell.angle_beta   90.00
_cell.angle_gamma   90.00
#
_symmetry.space_group_name_H-M   'P 1'
#
loop_
_entity.id
_entity.type
_entity.pdbx_description
1 polymer ?
#
loop_
_entity_poly.entity_id
_entity_poly.type
_entity_poly.pdbx_seq_one_letter_code
_entity_poly.pdbx_strand_id
1 'polypeptide(L)'
;MRIIQLFQVALVLMLLALSNEGRVNGERGDRQCEFNPSLSPRPHSVSILEFGAVGDGKTLNTIAFQNAIFYLKSFSDKGGAQLYVPPGTWLTESFNLTSHLTLFLEKGAVIIGSQ
;
A
#
# COMPACT_ATOMS: atom_id res chain seq x y z
N MET A 1 62.70 -11.87 25.76
CA MET A 1 61.92 -11.48 24.56
C MET A 1 60.74 -12.40 24.26
N ARG A 2 60.86 -13.74 24.35
CA ARG A 2 59.76 -14.69 24.05
C ARG A 2 58.55 -14.62 25.02
N ILE A 3 58.79 -14.41 26.31
CA ILE A 3 57.72 -14.31 27.34
C ILE A 3 56.85 -13.06 27.11
N ILE A 4 57.46 -11.93 26.75
CA ILE A 4 56.73 -10.67 26.49
C ILE A 4 55.81 -10.81 25.27
N GLN A 5 56.26 -11.52 24.23
CA GLN A 5 55.42 -11.82 23.07
C GLN A 5 54.25 -12.76 23.41
N LEU A 6 54.48 -13.79 24.22
CA LEU A 6 53.40 -14.66 24.70
C LEU A 6 52.32 -13.90 25.48
N PHE A 7 52.72 -12.97 26.35
CA PHE A 7 51.78 -12.11 27.09
C PHE A 7 51.02 -11.16 26.18
N GLN A 8 51.69 -10.55 25.19
CA GLN A 8 51.01 -9.66 24.25
C GLN A 8 50.00 -10.40 23.36
N VAL A 9 50.33 -11.61 22.89
CA VAL A 9 49.41 -12.44 22.10
C VAL A 9 48.21 -12.86 22.96
N ALA A 10 48.43 -13.24 24.22
CA ALA A 10 47.35 -13.57 25.14
C ALA A 10 46.42 -12.36 25.43
N LEU A 11 46.98 -11.16 25.59
CA LEU A 11 46.20 -9.94 25.80
C LEU A 11 45.32 -9.60 24.59
N VAL A 12 45.85 -9.72 23.37
CA VAL A 12 45.08 -9.48 22.14
C VAL A 12 43.95 -10.49 21.97
N LEU A 13 44.20 -11.78 22.24
CA LEU A 13 43.15 -12.81 22.19
C LEU A 13 42.05 -12.57 23.23
N MET A 14 42.42 -12.10 24.43
CA MET A 14 41.46 -11.75 25.48
C MET A 14 40.62 -10.52 25.09
N LEU A 15 41.21 -9.50 24.48
CA LEU A 15 40.50 -8.32 23.99
C LEU A 15 39.53 -8.67 22.84
N LEU A 16 39.91 -9.56 21.94
CA LEU A 16 39.05 -10.05 20.85
C LEU A 16 37.87 -10.89 21.38
N ALA A 17 38.07 -11.63 22.47
CA ALA A 17 36.98 -12.38 23.13
C ALA A 17 35.99 -11.47 23.87
N LEU A 18 36.39 -10.24 24.22
CA LEU A 18 35.56 -9.26 24.94
C LEU A 18 34.77 -8.31 24.02
N SER A 19 35.03 -8.30 22.71
CA SER A 19 34.17 -7.62 21.74
C SER A 19 32.85 -8.38 21.58
N ASN A 20 31.93 -8.17 22.52
CA ASN A 20 30.56 -8.66 22.44
C ASN A 20 29.83 -7.99 21.28
N GLU A 21 29.19 -8.80 20.43
CA GLU A 21 28.16 -8.34 19.51
C GLU A 21 27.00 -7.75 20.32
N GLY A 22 26.86 -6.43 20.30
CA GLY A 22 25.63 -5.77 20.73
C GLY A 22 24.49 -6.15 19.78
N ARG A 23 23.82 -7.27 20.03
CA ARG A 23 22.55 -7.60 19.36
C ARG A 23 21.49 -6.64 19.88
N VAL A 24 21.18 -5.62 19.08
CA VAL A 24 19.93 -4.87 19.24
C VAL A 24 18.81 -5.79 18.79
N ASN A 25 18.17 -6.46 19.75
CA ASN A 25 16.89 -7.12 19.50
C ASN A 25 15.83 -6.04 19.32
N GLY A 26 15.66 -5.58 18.09
CA GLY A 26 14.49 -4.81 17.71
C GLY A 26 13.28 -5.73 17.72
N GLU A 27 12.55 -5.78 18.84
CA GLU A 27 11.20 -6.35 18.86
C GLU A 27 10.32 -5.48 17.95
N ARG A 28 10.25 -5.85 16.67
CA ARG A 28 9.21 -5.39 15.76
C ARG A 28 7.92 -5.97 16.30
N GLY A 29 7.23 -5.20 17.13
CA GLY A 29 5.88 -5.53 17.57
C GLY A 29 5.00 -5.65 16.34
N ASP A 30 4.76 -6.89 15.90
CA ASP A 30 3.66 -7.27 15.01
C ASP A 30 2.36 -7.07 15.78
N ARG A 31 1.99 -5.81 16.00
CA ARG A 31 0.61 -5.44 16.32
C ARG A 31 -0.15 -5.44 15.00
N GLN A 32 -0.30 -6.62 14.41
CA GLN A 32 -1.33 -6.81 13.40
C GLN A 32 -2.64 -6.52 14.12
N CYS A 33 -3.37 -5.48 13.72
CA CYS A 33 -4.72 -5.27 14.21
C CYS A 33 -5.53 -6.52 13.85
N GLU A 34 -6.03 -7.28 14.84
CA GLU A 34 -7.04 -8.32 14.66
C GLU A 34 -8.40 -7.67 14.34
N PHE A 35 -8.44 -6.83 13.32
CA PHE A 35 -9.65 -6.27 12.78
C PHE A 35 -10.03 -7.13 11.58
N ASN A 36 -10.94 -8.08 11.80
CA ASN A 36 -11.55 -8.88 10.74
C ASN A 36 -13.00 -8.43 10.50
N PRO A 37 -13.23 -7.20 10.00
CA PRO A 37 -14.56 -6.76 9.66
C PRO A 37 -15.03 -7.58 8.45
N SER A 38 -16.18 -8.23 8.56
CA SER A 38 -16.90 -8.68 7.39
C SER A 38 -17.37 -7.45 6.62
N LEU A 39 -16.62 -7.02 5.61
CA LEU A 39 -17.01 -5.91 4.75
C LEU A 39 -18.18 -6.39 3.87
N SER A 40 -19.41 -5.97 4.22
CA SER A 40 -20.54 -6.13 3.32
C SER A 40 -20.34 -5.24 2.09
N PRO A 41 -20.47 -5.77 0.85
CA PRO A 41 -20.39 -4.97 -0.37
C PRO A 41 -21.38 -3.81 -0.37
N ARG A 42 -21.06 -2.72 -1.07
CA ARG A 42 -22.02 -1.64 -1.31
C ARG A 42 -23.19 -2.18 -2.16
N PRO A 43 -24.44 -1.71 -1.94
CA PRO A 43 -25.60 -2.15 -2.72
C PRO A 43 -25.49 -1.89 -4.22
N HIS A 44 -24.70 -0.88 -4.61
CA HIS A 44 -24.49 -0.49 -5.99
C HIS A 44 -23.00 -0.51 -6.33
N SER A 45 -22.65 -1.12 -7.47
CA SER A 45 -21.28 -1.12 -7.97
C SER A 45 -21.26 -1.03 -9.49
N VAL A 46 -20.27 -0.30 -10.02
CA VAL A 46 -19.99 -0.17 -11.45
C VAL A 46 -18.48 -0.24 -11.68
N SER A 47 -18.07 -0.72 -12.84
CA SER A 47 -16.67 -0.74 -13.26
C SER A 47 -16.26 0.58 -13.89
N ILE A 48 -15.03 1.03 -13.66
CA ILE A 48 -14.45 2.19 -14.35
C ILE A 48 -14.42 1.99 -15.88
N LEU A 49 -14.40 0.74 -16.36
CA LEU A 49 -14.46 0.40 -17.78
C LEU A 49 -15.77 0.85 -18.46
N GLU A 50 -16.88 0.89 -17.70
CA GLU A 50 -18.19 1.35 -18.20
C GLU A 50 -18.19 2.85 -18.53
N PHE A 51 -17.19 3.59 -18.03
CA PHE A 51 -17.01 5.02 -18.26
C PHE A 51 -15.88 5.33 -19.25
N GLY A 52 -15.42 4.32 -20.00
CA GLY A 52 -14.45 4.47 -21.08
C GLY A 52 -12.99 4.53 -20.64
N ALA A 53 -12.67 4.09 -19.42
CA ALA A 53 -11.28 4.01 -18.98
C ALA A 53 -10.51 2.89 -19.68
N VAL A 54 -9.22 3.11 -19.89
CA VAL A 54 -8.28 2.17 -20.48
C VAL A 54 -7.11 1.96 -19.53
N GLY A 55 -6.89 0.69 -19.14
CA GLY A 55 -5.90 0.29 -18.14
C GLY A 55 -4.48 0.07 -18.70
N ASP A 56 -4.05 0.88 -19.67
CA ASP A 56 -2.77 0.73 -20.39
C ASP A 56 -1.59 1.54 -19.79
N GLY A 57 -1.85 2.30 -18.71
CA GLY A 57 -0.89 3.20 -18.05
C GLY A 57 -0.50 4.43 -18.85
N LYS A 58 -1.15 4.70 -19.99
CA LYS A 58 -0.83 5.79 -20.91
C LYS A 58 -2.03 6.70 -21.18
N THR A 59 -3.22 6.10 -21.28
CA THR A 59 -4.47 6.81 -21.48
C THR A 59 -4.81 7.62 -20.23
N LEU A 60 -5.10 8.90 -20.41
CA LEU A 60 -5.52 9.77 -19.32
C LEU A 60 -6.99 9.52 -18.97
N ASN A 61 -7.24 8.88 -17.82
CA ASN A 61 -8.55 8.41 -17.39
C ASN A 61 -9.31 9.40 -16.51
N THR A 62 -8.85 10.66 -16.38
CA THR A 62 -9.45 11.67 -15.48
C THR A 62 -10.96 11.82 -15.69
N ILE A 63 -11.40 11.91 -16.96
CA ILE A 63 -12.82 12.06 -17.31
C ILE A 63 -13.62 10.80 -16.97
N ALA A 64 -13.04 9.62 -17.16
CA ALA A 64 -13.70 8.36 -16.79
C ALA A 64 -13.93 8.29 -15.27
N PHE A 65 -12.92 8.66 -14.46
CA PHE A 65 -13.07 8.73 -13.00
C PHE A 65 -14.11 9.76 -12.58
N GLN A 66 -14.08 10.97 -13.14
CA GLN A 66 -15.05 12.02 -12.83
C GLN A 66 -16.49 11.61 -13.19
N ASN A 67 -16.69 11.01 -14.37
CA ASN A 67 -18.01 10.54 -14.80
C ASN A 67 -18.53 9.40 -13.92
N ALA A 68 -17.66 8.45 -13.57
CA ALA A 68 -18.02 7.34 -12.70
C ALA A 68 -18.44 7.83 -11.31
N ILE A 69 -17.67 8.75 -10.73
CA ILE A 69 -17.96 9.33 -9.41
C ILE A 69 -19.25 10.17 -9.46
N PHE A 70 -19.45 10.95 -10.53
CA PHE A 70 -20.67 11.73 -10.73
C PHE A 70 -21.90 10.82 -10.79
N TYR A 71 -21.84 9.73 -11.55
CA TYR A 71 -22.91 8.72 -11.61
C TYR A 71 -23.17 8.10 -10.23
N LEU A 72 -22.12 7.65 -9.55
CA LEU A 72 -22.23 6.95 -8.27
C LEU A 72 -22.72 7.84 -7.12
N LYS A 73 -22.51 9.16 -7.22
CA LYS A 73 -23.04 10.14 -6.26
C LYS A 73 -24.55 10.01 -6.05
N SER A 74 -25.31 9.61 -7.09
CA SER A 74 -26.77 9.45 -7.01
C SER A 74 -27.25 8.34 -6.05
N PHE A 75 -26.32 7.53 -5.52
CA PHE A 75 -26.60 6.44 -4.58
C PHE A 75 -26.13 6.74 -3.15
N SER A 76 -25.69 7.97 -2.84
CA SER A 76 -25.22 8.36 -1.50
C SER A 76 -26.23 8.02 -0.41
N ASP A 77 -27.51 8.32 -0.67
CA ASP A 77 -28.60 8.18 0.29
C ASP A 77 -29.22 6.78 0.27
N LYS A 78 -28.66 5.86 -0.52
CA LYS A 78 -29.15 4.48 -0.74
C LYS A 78 -28.17 3.43 -0.19
N GLY A 79 -27.36 3.80 0.79
CA GLY A 79 -26.30 2.95 1.36
C GLY A 79 -24.93 3.12 0.68
N GLY A 80 -24.83 4.05 -0.26
CA GLY A 80 -23.61 4.35 -1.00
C GLY A 80 -23.37 3.43 -2.18
N ALA A 81 -22.23 3.63 -2.83
CA ALA A 81 -21.86 2.87 -4.02
C ALA A 81 -20.36 2.59 -4.08
N GLN A 82 -20.00 1.65 -4.93
CA GLN A 82 -18.63 1.20 -5.14
C GLN A 82 -18.20 1.44 -6.59
N LEU A 83 -17.11 2.18 -6.77
CA LEU A 83 -16.37 2.22 -8.01
C LEU A 83 -15.36 1.08 -8.02
N TYR A 84 -15.57 0.09 -8.89
CA TYR A 84 -14.69 -1.05 -9.07
C TYR A 84 -13.63 -0.73 -10.13
N VAL A 85 -12.36 -0.95 -9.79
CA VAL A 85 -11.20 -0.76 -10.67
C VAL A 85 -10.54 -2.13 -10.89
N PRO A 86 -10.65 -2.71 -12.10
CA PRO A 86 -10.07 -4.01 -12.40
C PRO A 86 -8.53 -3.95 -12.49
N PRO A 87 -7.85 -5.11 -12.58
CA PRO A 87 -6.41 -5.16 -12.81
C PRO A 87 -5.99 -4.36 -14.04
N GLY A 88 -4.92 -3.59 -13.93
CA GLY A 88 -4.48 -2.67 -14.97
C GLY A 88 -3.80 -1.43 -14.41
N THR A 89 -3.29 -0.59 -15.29
CA THR A 89 -2.59 0.65 -14.92
C THR A 89 -3.38 1.86 -15.39
N TRP A 90 -3.77 2.73 -14.46
CA TRP A 90 -4.76 3.78 -14.69
C TRP A 90 -4.12 5.15 -14.46
N LEU A 91 -3.63 5.78 -15.54
CA LEU A 91 -3.10 7.14 -15.49
C LEU A 91 -4.25 8.15 -15.33
N THR A 92 -4.15 9.08 -14.39
CA THR A 92 -5.17 10.10 -14.12
C THR A 92 -4.55 11.34 -13.48
N GLU A 93 -5.16 12.50 -13.73
CA GLU A 93 -4.95 13.70 -12.90
C GLU A 93 -5.68 13.55 -11.56
N SER A 94 -5.57 14.57 -10.71
CA SER A 94 -6.37 14.67 -9.49
C SER A 94 -7.87 14.68 -9.80
N PHE A 95 -8.64 13.94 -9.00
CA PHE A 95 -10.10 13.92 -9.07
C PHE A 95 -10.69 13.89 -7.66
N ASN A 96 -11.92 14.37 -7.53
CA ASN A 96 -12.58 14.49 -6.23
C ASN A 96 -13.47 13.28 -5.94
N LEU A 97 -13.30 12.69 -4.76
CA LEU A 97 -14.24 11.69 -4.24
C LEU A 97 -15.49 12.35 -3.65
N THR A 98 -16.54 11.55 -3.47
CA THR A 98 -17.79 11.96 -2.81
C THR A 98 -18.06 11.11 -1.58
N SER A 99 -18.91 11.59 -0.67
CA SER A 99 -19.34 10.84 0.51
C SER A 99 -20.06 9.53 0.12
N HIS A 100 -19.97 8.51 0.98
CA HIS A 100 -20.59 7.20 0.78
C HIS A 100 -20.12 6.43 -0.47
N LEU A 101 -18.92 6.75 -0.96
CA LEU A 101 -18.26 6.05 -2.05
C LEU A 101 -17.21 5.07 -1.51
N THR A 102 -17.14 3.88 -2.09
CA THR A 102 -16.01 2.95 -1.94
C THR A 102 -15.25 2.89 -3.25
N LEU A 103 -13.97 3.29 -3.25
CA LEU A 103 -13.06 3.03 -4.37
C LEU A 103 -12.41 1.67 -4.15
N PHE A 104 -12.81 0.66 -4.92
CA PHE A 104 -12.30 -0.71 -4.78
C PHE A 104 -11.26 -1.00 -5.85
N LEU A 105 -10.01 -1.19 -5.43
CA LEU A 105 -8.91 -1.59 -6.29
C LEU A 105 -8.76 -3.11 -6.22
N GLU A 106 -9.03 -3.79 -7.33
CA GLU A 106 -8.72 -5.22 -7.39
C GLU A 106 -7.21 -5.46 -7.36
N LYS A 107 -6.80 -6.63 -6.88
CA LYS A 107 -5.40 -7.06 -6.93
C LYS A 107 -4.82 -6.90 -8.34
N GLY A 108 -3.81 -6.05 -8.48
CA GLY A 108 -3.17 -5.74 -9.76
C GLY A 108 -3.66 -4.44 -10.41
N ALA A 109 -4.60 -3.71 -9.79
CA ALA A 109 -4.94 -2.35 -10.17
C ALA A 109 -3.89 -1.36 -9.62
N VAL A 110 -3.36 -0.49 -10.49
CA VAL A 110 -2.39 0.56 -10.15
C VAL A 110 -2.91 1.90 -10.65
N ILE A 111 -3.16 2.86 -9.75
CA ILE A 111 -3.48 4.24 -10.13
C ILE A 111 -2.18 5.03 -10.21
N ILE A 112 -1.93 5.66 -11.37
CA ILE A 112 -0.79 6.56 -11.59
C ILE A 112 -1.33 7.98 -11.59
N GLY A 113 -0.84 8.81 -10.66
CA GLY A 113 -1.08 10.25 -10.69
C GLY A 113 -0.17 10.92 -11.72
N SER A 114 -0.73 11.75 -12.60
CA SER A 114 0.07 12.68 -13.40
C SER A 114 0.54 13.86 -12.56
N GLN A 115 1.68 14.45 -12.93
CA GLN A 115 2.26 15.63 -12.29
C GLN A 115 1.51 16.91 -12.66
#